data_AF-A0A9D1LV49-F1
#
_entry.id   AF-A0A9D1LV49-F1
#
_cell.length_a   1.000
_cell.length_b   1.000
_cell.length_c   1.000
_cell.angle_alpha   90.00
_cell.angle_beta   90.00
_cell.angle_gamma   90.00
#
_symmetry.space_group_name_H-M   'P 1'
#
loop_
_entity.id
_entity.type
_entity.pdbx_description
1 polymer ?
#
loop_
_entity_poly.entity_id
_entity_poly.type
_entity_poly.pdbx_seq_one_letter_code
_entity_poly.pdbx_strand_id
1 'polypeptide(L)'
;MGALAQCAFFSALAFAGEYVHSWGVTKGIIGRHMRWWFQHPILDCEGKLTLGYTYPNLIMCEGYNAPGSPYWAMKSFLVLALGEEHPFWQAEEEPLPQLDARKRLPHAYMLVDRRDPCDVTAYTAGQYADWEPAHADAKYGKFAYSSYFGFSVPKGSRTLSQCAPDSMLAFVRDDMVFTRKKSSRTEIGEDYVYAEWSPMAGILIKTRIEPYGKGHIRIHDIQADFACTAYECGFSLPIGENSHVRETAKKNLAEAENEFGIVHVELLEGEGSGQFVENEPNTNLSHNKTGLCCVEIPIQKGINHIKSYVFGERKEKA
;
A
#
# COMPACT_ATOMS: atom_id res chain seq x y z
N MET A 1 1.19 -13.50 6.50
CA MET A 1 1.66 -13.46 5.10
C MET A 1 3.12 -13.88 5.12
N GLY A 2 3.57 -14.73 4.20
CA GLY A 2 4.96 -15.20 4.22
C GLY A 2 5.87 -14.21 3.51
N ALA A 3 6.89 -13.70 4.20
CA ALA A 3 8.08 -13.20 3.52
C ALA A 3 8.53 -14.24 2.48
N LEU A 4 9.14 -13.79 1.39
CA LEU A 4 9.67 -14.63 0.31
C LEU A 4 8.63 -15.35 -0.58
N ALA A 5 7.35 -15.50 -0.21
CA ALA A 5 6.41 -16.29 -1.00
C ALA A 5 5.97 -15.62 -2.33
N GLN A 6 6.22 -14.33 -2.49
CA GLN A 6 5.75 -13.51 -3.62
C GLN A 6 6.41 -13.91 -4.96
N CYS A 7 7.61 -14.49 -4.91
CA CYS A 7 8.32 -14.96 -6.10
C CYS A 7 7.94 -16.38 -6.55
N ALA A 8 7.07 -17.08 -5.80
CA ALA A 8 6.69 -18.46 -6.07
C ALA A 8 6.23 -18.71 -7.52
N PHE A 9 5.52 -17.75 -8.12
CA PHE A 9 5.07 -17.84 -9.51
C PHE A 9 6.25 -18.02 -10.49
N PHE A 10 7.32 -17.25 -10.34
CA PHE A 10 8.48 -17.33 -11.23
C PHE A 10 9.29 -18.61 -11.01
N SER A 11 9.42 -19.05 -9.76
CA SER A 11 10.04 -20.35 -9.46
C SER A 11 9.22 -21.51 -10.05
N ALA A 12 7.88 -21.41 -10.03
CA ALA A 12 7.01 -22.41 -10.63
C ALA A 12 7.05 -22.40 -12.16
N LEU A 13 7.16 -21.22 -12.81
CA LEU A 13 7.39 -21.15 -14.26
C LEU A 13 8.66 -21.88 -14.65
N ALA A 14 9.76 -21.62 -13.94
CA ALA A 14 11.03 -22.30 -14.20
C ALA A 14 10.91 -23.82 -14.02
N PHE A 15 10.29 -24.26 -12.92
CA PHE A 15 10.07 -25.68 -12.65
C PHE A 15 9.18 -26.37 -13.68
N ALA A 16 8.16 -25.68 -14.18
CA ALA A 16 7.27 -26.20 -15.23
C ALA A 16 7.93 -26.23 -16.62
N GLY A 17 9.14 -25.66 -16.78
CA GLY A 17 9.80 -25.52 -18.08
C GLY A 17 9.16 -24.45 -18.98
N GLU A 18 8.36 -23.54 -18.41
CA GLU A 18 7.63 -22.52 -19.16
C GLU A 18 8.54 -21.31 -19.45
N TYR A 19 8.87 -21.11 -20.73
CA TYR A 19 9.78 -20.07 -21.20
C TYR A 19 9.04 -18.78 -21.57
N VAL A 20 8.55 -18.06 -20.55
CA VAL A 20 7.83 -16.77 -20.72
C VAL A 20 8.81 -15.60 -20.89
N HIS A 21 9.94 -15.67 -20.21
CA HIS A 21 11.08 -14.75 -20.34
C HIS A 21 12.37 -15.55 -20.47
N SER A 22 13.49 -14.88 -20.80
CA SER A 22 14.79 -15.51 -20.74
C SER A 22 15.04 -16.12 -19.36
N TRP A 23 15.86 -17.17 -19.32
CA TRP A 23 16.29 -17.76 -18.07
C TRP A 23 17.04 -16.74 -17.19
N GLY A 24 17.78 -15.82 -17.80
CA GLY A 24 18.45 -14.74 -17.10
C GLY A 24 17.49 -13.76 -16.42
N VAL A 25 16.39 -13.38 -17.09
CA VAL A 25 15.34 -12.53 -16.48
C VAL A 25 14.70 -13.24 -15.30
N THR A 26 14.33 -14.51 -15.48
CA THR A 26 13.69 -15.33 -14.43
C THR A 26 14.61 -15.50 -13.24
N LYS A 27 15.89 -15.81 -13.47
CA LYS A 27 16.93 -15.91 -12.44
C LYS A 27 17.14 -14.59 -11.73
N GLY A 28 17.19 -13.49 -12.48
CA GLY A 28 17.30 -12.13 -11.94
C GLY A 28 16.14 -11.75 -11.03
N ILE A 29 14.89 -12.07 -11.40
CA ILE A 29 13.70 -11.84 -10.57
C ILE A 29 13.80 -12.60 -9.25
N ILE A 30 14.08 -13.91 -9.30
CA ILE A 30 14.18 -14.76 -8.12
C ILE A 30 15.34 -14.30 -7.22
N GLY A 31 16.53 -14.12 -7.80
CA GLY A 31 17.74 -13.73 -7.09
C GLY A 31 17.61 -12.37 -6.39
N ARG A 32 17.15 -11.33 -7.11
CA ARG A 32 16.95 -9.99 -6.53
C ARG A 32 15.90 -10.00 -5.43
N HIS A 33 14.81 -10.73 -5.63
CA HIS A 33 13.77 -10.88 -4.63
C HIS A 33 14.31 -11.52 -3.34
N MET A 34 15.07 -12.61 -3.43
CA MET A 34 15.70 -13.23 -2.25
C MET A 34 16.63 -12.25 -1.55
N ARG A 35 17.54 -11.60 -2.28
CA ARG A 35 18.49 -10.63 -1.71
C ARG A 35 17.79 -9.47 -1.02
N TRP A 36 16.72 -8.94 -1.60
CA TRP A 36 15.93 -7.86 -0.99
C TRP A 36 15.32 -8.30 0.35
N TRP A 37 14.67 -9.45 0.40
CA TRP A 37 14.08 -9.97 1.64
C TRP A 37 15.11 -10.23 2.74
N PHE A 38 16.30 -10.72 2.40
CA PHE A 38 17.39 -10.94 3.36
C PHE A 38 18.10 -9.65 3.81
N GLN A 39 17.77 -8.47 3.25
CA GLN A 39 18.18 -7.18 3.80
C GLN A 39 17.27 -6.72 4.96
N HIS A 40 16.17 -7.43 5.20
CA HIS A 40 15.17 -7.12 6.22
C HIS A 40 15.25 -8.08 7.41
N PRO A 41 14.86 -7.66 8.63
CA PRO A 41 14.90 -8.50 9.83
C PRO A 41 13.76 -9.53 9.87
N ILE A 42 13.69 -10.41 8.85
CA ILE A 42 12.64 -11.43 8.73
C ILE A 42 12.93 -12.71 9.50
N LEU A 43 14.15 -12.87 10.04
CA LEU A 43 14.59 -14.02 10.83
C LEU A 43 14.66 -13.68 12.32
N ASP A 44 14.40 -14.66 13.18
CA ASP A 44 14.67 -14.60 14.61
C ASP A 44 16.14 -14.92 14.94
N CYS A 45 16.47 -14.94 16.23
CA CYS A 45 17.83 -15.25 16.71
C CYS A 45 18.29 -16.68 16.43
N GLU A 46 17.38 -17.60 16.07
CA GLU A 46 17.68 -18.97 15.69
C GLU A 46 17.69 -19.15 14.15
N GLY A 47 17.55 -18.06 13.39
CA GLY A 47 17.54 -18.08 11.93
C GLY A 47 16.22 -18.58 11.34
N LYS A 48 15.12 -18.55 12.09
CA LYS A 48 13.79 -18.99 11.64
C LYS A 48 12.97 -17.81 11.14
N LEU A 49 12.16 -18.03 10.12
CA LEU A 49 11.27 -17.00 9.58
C LEU A 49 10.22 -16.59 10.62
N THR A 50 10.04 -15.29 10.80
CA THR A 50 9.11 -14.70 11.77
C THR A 50 7.75 -14.37 11.15
N LEU A 51 6.73 -14.24 12.00
CA LEU A 51 5.42 -13.71 11.59
C LEU A 51 5.51 -12.20 11.39
N GLY A 52 5.05 -11.73 10.23
CA GLY A 52 5.07 -10.31 9.87
C GLY A 52 5.17 -10.13 8.36
N TYR A 53 5.77 -9.02 7.95
CA TYR A 53 6.09 -8.74 6.55
C TYR A 53 7.60 -8.48 6.41
N THR A 54 8.08 -7.23 6.38
CA THR A 54 9.54 -6.92 6.36
C THR A 54 10.19 -6.95 7.73
N TYR A 55 9.41 -7.10 8.81
CA TYR A 55 9.92 -7.26 10.16
C TYR A 55 8.88 -8.03 10.99
N PRO A 56 9.23 -8.52 12.19
CA PRO A 56 8.30 -9.26 13.03
C PRO A 56 7.14 -8.36 13.44
N ASN A 57 5.92 -8.72 13.03
CA ASN A 57 4.74 -7.90 13.29
C ASN A 57 3.47 -8.78 13.36
N LEU A 58 2.95 -8.95 14.58
CA LEU A 58 1.72 -9.71 14.81
C LEU A 58 0.44 -8.92 14.49
N ILE A 59 0.48 -7.59 14.44
CA ILE A 59 -0.72 -6.77 14.20
C ILE A 59 -1.30 -7.07 12.82
N MET A 60 -0.46 -7.25 11.80
CA MET A 60 -0.94 -7.58 10.46
C MET A 60 -1.46 -9.02 10.30
N CYS A 61 -1.24 -9.90 11.28
CA CYS A 61 -1.55 -11.33 11.15
C CYS A 61 -3.05 -11.60 11.06
N GLU A 62 -3.37 -12.70 10.39
CA GLU A 62 -4.71 -13.27 10.32
C GLU A 62 -4.93 -14.30 11.43
N GLY A 63 -6.19 -14.60 11.75
CA GLY A 63 -6.54 -15.59 12.77
C GLY A 63 -6.06 -17.02 12.47
N TYR A 64 -5.70 -17.31 11.22
CA TYR A 64 -5.14 -18.61 10.82
C TYR A 64 -3.61 -18.64 10.80
N ASN A 65 -2.92 -17.54 11.13
CA ASN A 65 -1.46 -17.53 11.14
C ASN A 65 -0.91 -18.26 12.37
N ALA A 66 0.08 -19.11 12.13
CA ALA A 66 0.77 -19.93 13.12
C ALA A 66 2.29 -19.87 12.86
N PRO A 67 3.16 -20.33 13.78
CA PRO A 67 4.62 -20.29 13.60
C PRO A 67 5.14 -20.95 12.31
N GLY A 68 4.40 -21.93 11.75
CA GLY A 68 4.73 -22.54 10.46
C GLY A 68 4.29 -21.72 9.22
N SER A 69 3.44 -20.71 9.38
CA SER A 69 2.88 -19.92 8.26
C SER A 69 3.93 -19.19 7.41
N PRO A 70 5.03 -18.64 7.95
CA PRO A 70 6.08 -18.03 7.13
C PRO A 70 6.74 -19.02 6.16
N TYR A 71 6.73 -20.33 6.46
CA TYR A 71 7.38 -21.35 5.63
C TYR A 71 6.63 -21.72 4.35
N TRP A 72 5.47 -21.12 4.09
CA TRP A 72 4.93 -21.06 2.72
C TRP A 72 5.91 -20.41 1.73
N ALA A 73 6.91 -19.68 2.23
CA ALA A 73 8.13 -19.27 1.51
C ALA A 73 8.80 -20.39 0.71
N MET A 74 8.67 -21.66 1.13
CA MET A 74 9.23 -22.84 0.44
C MET A 74 8.85 -22.88 -1.05
N LYS A 75 7.67 -22.36 -1.43
CA LYS A 75 7.25 -22.30 -2.84
C LYS A 75 8.23 -21.54 -3.74
N SER A 76 8.90 -20.51 -3.22
CA SER A 76 9.89 -19.76 -3.97
C SER A 76 11.20 -20.55 -4.17
N PHE A 77 11.43 -21.57 -3.35
CA PHE A 77 12.56 -22.50 -3.49
C PHE A 77 12.28 -23.66 -4.45
N LEU A 78 11.10 -23.70 -5.09
CA LEU A 78 10.76 -24.74 -6.08
C LEU A 78 11.79 -24.82 -7.22
N VAL A 79 12.47 -23.72 -7.52
CA VAL A 79 13.58 -23.67 -8.49
C VAL A 79 14.72 -24.62 -8.15
N LEU A 80 14.92 -24.99 -6.88
CA LEU A 80 15.94 -25.96 -6.46
C LEU A 80 15.63 -27.40 -6.90
N ALA A 81 14.40 -27.68 -7.35
CA ALA A 81 14.02 -28.97 -7.90
C ALA A 81 14.40 -29.14 -9.39
N LEU A 82 14.97 -28.10 -10.03
CA LEU A 82 15.51 -28.20 -11.38
C LEU A 82 16.74 -29.10 -11.42
N GLY A 83 16.90 -29.87 -12.51
CA GLY A 83 18.09 -30.70 -12.71
C GLY A 83 19.38 -29.88 -12.78
N GLU A 84 20.51 -30.49 -12.44
CA GLU A 84 21.82 -29.83 -12.35
C GLU A 84 22.23 -29.13 -13.65
N GLU A 85 21.89 -29.72 -14.80
CA GLU A 85 22.19 -29.19 -16.14
C GLU A 85 21.10 -28.27 -16.71
N HIS A 86 20.11 -27.86 -15.92
CA HIS A 86 19.02 -27.02 -16.43
C HIS A 86 19.55 -25.64 -16.88
N PRO A 87 19.14 -25.11 -18.05
CA PRO A 87 19.65 -23.84 -18.59
C PRO A 87 19.51 -22.63 -17.65
N PHE A 88 18.53 -22.69 -16.73
CA PHE A 88 18.40 -21.72 -15.64
C PHE A 88 19.70 -21.52 -14.83
N TRP A 89 20.41 -22.61 -14.51
CA TRP A 89 21.63 -22.53 -13.72
C TRP A 89 22.77 -21.87 -14.49
N GLN A 90 22.84 -22.14 -15.80
CA GLN A 90 23.87 -21.63 -16.70
C GLN A 90 23.65 -20.17 -17.13
N ALA A 91 22.41 -19.65 -17.02
CA ALA A 91 22.09 -18.28 -17.38
C ALA A 91 22.71 -17.25 -16.41
N GLU A 92 23.22 -16.14 -16.95
CA GLU A 92 23.56 -14.97 -16.14
C GLU A 92 22.29 -14.20 -15.74
N GLU A 93 22.30 -13.53 -14.59
CA GLU A 93 21.15 -12.72 -14.18
C GLU A 93 20.97 -11.50 -15.10
N GLU A 94 19.78 -11.36 -15.69
CA GLU A 94 19.42 -10.22 -16.52
C GLU A 94 18.55 -9.21 -15.74
N PRO A 95 18.54 -7.92 -16.14
CA PRO A 95 17.63 -6.92 -15.56
C PRO A 95 16.16 -7.28 -15.82
N LEU A 96 15.25 -6.58 -15.12
CA LEU A 96 13.83 -6.67 -15.49
C LEU A 96 13.63 -6.18 -16.92
N PRO A 97 12.77 -6.83 -17.73
CA PRO A 97 12.43 -6.32 -19.05
C PRO A 97 11.76 -4.95 -18.92
N GLN A 98 11.85 -4.13 -19.97
CA GLN A 98 11.13 -2.86 -19.99
C GLN A 98 9.62 -3.13 -19.86
N LEU A 99 9.00 -2.50 -18.87
CA LEU A 99 7.57 -2.59 -18.61
C LEU A 99 6.88 -1.29 -19.02
N ASP A 100 5.61 -1.39 -19.38
CA ASP A 100 4.75 -0.23 -19.56
C ASP A 100 4.73 0.60 -18.27
N ALA A 101 4.96 1.91 -18.39
CA ALA A 101 4.91 2.84 -17.27
C ALA A 101 3.56 2.74 -16.54
N ARG A 102 2.47 2.51 -17.28
CA ARG A 102 1.13 2.28 -16.74
C ARG A 102 0.54 0.99 -17.29
N LYS A 103 -0.03 0.18 -16.42
CA LYS A 103 -0.70 -1.07 -16.79
C LYS A 103 -2.09 -1.18 -16.17
N ARG A 104 -3.10 -1.26 -17.03
CA ARG A 104 -4.47 -1.59 -16.64
C ARG A 104 -4.62 -3.09 -16.44
N LEU A 105 -5.14 -3.52 -15.29
CA LEU A 105 -5.41 -4.92 -14.95
C LEU A 105 -6.93 -5.09 -14.74
N PRO A 106 -7.72 -5.29 -15.81
CA PRO A 106 -9.18 -5.23 -15.73
C PRO A 106 -9.77 -6.32 -14.84
N HIS A 107 -9.23 -7.55 -14.87
CA HIS A 107 -9.70 -8.65 -14.02
C HIS A 107 -9.33 -8.48 -12.55
N ALA A 108 -8.28 -7.71 -12.26
CA ALA A 108 -7.90 -7.38 -10.90
C ALA A 108 -8.57 -6.11 -10.41
N TYR A 109 -9.25 -5.33 -11.26
CA TYR A 109 -9.77 -3.98 -10.97
C TYR A 109 -8.70 -2.98 -10.48
N MET A 110 -7.47 -3.12 -10.99
CA MET A 110 -6.32 -2.29 -10.60
C MET A 110 -5.71 -1.54 -11.77
N LEU A 111 -5.25 -0.32 -11.51
CA LEU A 111 -4.35 0.41 -12.38
C LEU A 111 -2.98 0.47 -11.71
N VAL A 112 -1.96 -0.06 -12.37
CA VAL A 112 -0.57 -0.09 -11.86
C VAL A 112 0.24 0.98 -12.54
N ASP A 113 0.97 1.78 -11.75
CA ASP A 113 1.79 2.89 -12.21
C ASP A 113 3.23 2.72 -11.72
N ARG A 114 4.18 2.75 -12.65
CA ARG A 114 5.62 2.45 -12.50
C ARG A 114 6.46 3.66 -12.91
N ARG A 115 6.19 4.80 -12.30
CA ARG A 115 6.89 6.05 -12.63
C ARG A 115 8.26 6.16 -11.98
N ASP A 116 8.44 5.51 -10.84
CA ASP A 116 9.74 5.33 -10.19
C ASP A 116 10.16 3.85 -10.41
N PRO A 117 11.39 3.57 -10.89
CA PRO A 117 11.89 2.20 -11.04
C PRO A 117 11.87 1.36 -9.75
N CYS A 118 11.86 2.02 -8.59
CA CYS A 118 11.92 1.44 -7.25
C CYS A 118 10.62 1.67 -6.45
N ASP A 119 9.62 2.38 -6.99
CA ASP A 119 8.29 2.50 -6.38
C ASP A 119 7.18 2.32 -7.42
N VAL A 120 6.39 1.27 -7.22
CA VAL A 120 5.23 0.94 -8.03
C VAL A 120 3.99 1.17 -7.19
N THR A 121 3.07 1.98 -7.70
CA THR A 121 1.78 2.23 -7.06
C THR A 121 0.67 1.45 -7.76
N ALA A 122 -0.11 0.70 -7.01
CA ALA A 122 -1.35 0.09 -7.47
C ALA A 122 -2.55 0.89 -6.97
N TYR A 123 -3.36 1.41 -7.89
CA TYR A 123 -4.64 2.06 -7.62
C TYR A 123 -5.76 1.05 -7.67
N THR A 124 -6.66 1.10 -6.69
CA THR A 124 -7.65 0.03 -6.51
C THR A 124 -9.08 0.57 -6.45
N ALA A 125 -9.98 -0.07 -7.21
CA ALA A 125 -11.37 0.35 -7.31
C ALA A 125 -12.24 -0.10 -6.12
N GLY A 126 -11.86 -1.13 -5.37
CA GLY A 126 -12.66 -1.63 -4.23
C GLY A 126 -12.73 -3.15 -4.16
N GLN A 127 -11.58 -3.79 -4.37
CA GLN A 127 -11.36 -5.20 -4.16
C GLN A 127 -11.74 -5.52 -2.73
N TYR A 128 -12.50 -6.57 -2.52
CA TYR A 128 -12.86 -7.01 -1.19
C TYR A 128 -12.96 -8.53 -1.21
N ALA A 129 -12.54 -9.15 -0.11
CA ALA A 129 -12.68 -10.59 0.01
C ALA A 129 -14.17 -10.97 0.17
N ASP A 130 -14.55 -12.17 -0.27
CA ASP A 130 -15.89 -12.73 -0.03
C ASP A 130 -16.07 -13.25 1.41
N TRP A 131 -15.09 -12.99 2.28
CA TRP A 131 -15.06 -13.29 3.69
C TRP A 131 -14.42 -12.11 4.44
N GLU A 132 -14.35 -12.17 5.77
CA GLU A 132 -13.88 -11.07 6.61
C GLU A 132 -12.48 -11.33 7.21
N PRO A 133 -11.38 -11.03 6.47
CA PRO A 133 -10.03 -11.05 7.01
C PRO A 133 -9.82 -9.99 8.08
N ALA A 134 -8.87 -10.26 8.97
CA ALA A 134 -8.37 -9.25 9.90
C ALA A 134 -7.84 -8.06 9.09
N HIS A 135 -8.31 -6.85 9.40
CA HIS A 135 -7.95 -5.63 8.68
C HIS A 135 -8.36 -5.62 7.19
N ALA A 136 -9.48 -6.25 6.84
CA ALA A 136 -10.00 -6.29 5.46
C ALA A 136 -10.02 -4.90 4.79
N ASP A 137 -10.51 -3.89 5.50
CA ASP A 137 -10.59 -2.51 5.02
C ASP A 137 -9.22 -1.94 4.63
N ALA A 138 -8.16 -2.26 5.37
CA ALA A 138 -6.81 -1.80 5.07
C ALA A 138 -6.10 -2.67 4.00
N LYS A 139 -6.31 -3.99 4.05
CA LYS A 139 -5.64 -4.94 3.13
C LYS A 139 -6.24 -4.96 1.74
N TYR A 140 -7.51 -4.59 1.59
CA TYR A 140 -8.23 -4.64 0.31
C TYR A 140 -8.92 -3.32 -0.05
N GLY A 141 -9.22 -2.46 0.91
CA GLY A 141 -10.02 -1.25 0.72
C GLY A 141 -9.25 0.04 0.44
N LYS A 142 -7.91 0.05 0.33
CA LYS A 142 -7.16 1.31 0.15
C LYS A 142 -7.18 1.88 -1.27
N PHE A 143 -7.13 3.20 -1.40
CA PHE A 143 -7.10 3.84 -2.71
C PHE A 143 -5.83 3.55 -3.51
N ALA A 144 -4.71 3.44 -2.80
CA ALA A 144 -3.41 3.20 -3.38
C ALA A 144 -2.57 2.29 -2.47
N TYR A 145 -1.76 1.42 -3.07
CA TYR A 145 -0.73 0.63 -2.40
C TYR A 145 0.61 0.93 -3.08
N SER A 146 1.59 1.43 -2.32
CA SER A 146 2.96 1.68 -2.81
C SER A 146 3.86 0.51 -2.41
N SER A 147 4.74 0.08 -3.33
CA SER A 147 5.74 -0.95 -3.02
C SER A 147 6.84 -0.43 -2.08
N TYR A 148 7.07 0.88 -2.03
CA TYR A 148 8.08 1.51 -1.17
C TYR A 148 7.53 1.92 0.21
N PHE A 149 6.47 2.73 0.24
CA PHE A 149 5.85 3.21 1.48
C PHE A 149 5.07 2.10 2.21
N GLY A 150 4.74 1.01 1.50
CA GLY A 150 3.89 -0.04 2.01
C GLY A 150 2.48 0.46 2.28
N PHE A 151 1.81 -0.16 3.23
CA PHE A 151 0.53 0.31 3.74
C PHE A 151 0.39 -0.03 5.22
N SER A 152 -0.44 0.72 5.94
CA SER A 152 -0.73 0.46 7.35
C SER A 152 -1.99 -0.34 7.60
N VAL A 153 -2.02 -1.05 8.72
CA VAL A 153 -3.18 -1.72 9.31
C VAL A 153 -3.44 -1.13 10.69
N PRO A 154 -4.72 -0.96 11.09
CA PRO A 154 -5.06 -0.31 12.34
C PRO A 154 -4.71 -1.21 13.54
N LYS A 155 -4.13 -0.63 14.59
CA LYS A 155 -4.12 -1.24 15.94
C LYS A 155 -5.43 -1.04 16.68
N GLY A 156 -6.11 0.06 16.37
CA GLY A 156 -7.35 0.49 16.98
C GLY A 156 -8.01 1.54 16.11
N SER A 157 -9.26 1.86 16.40
CA SER A 157 -10.08 2.77 15.61
C SER A 157 -10.37 4.10 16.29
N ARG A 158 -9.82 4.37 17.49
CA ARG A 158 -10.21 5.55 18.28
C ARG A 158 -9.51 6.84 17.87
N THR A 159 -8.28 6.73 17.37
CA THR A 159 -7.48 7.90 16.96
C THR A 159 -6.89 7.66 15.57
N LEU A 160 -6.56 8.75 14.87
CA LEU A 160 -5.86 8.66 13.59
C LEU A 160 -4.52 7.92 13.73
N SER A 161 -3.78 8.17 14.81
CA SER A 161 -2.50 7.50 15.09
C SER A 161 -2.66 5.98 15.24
N GLN A 162 -3.72 5.50 15.91
CA GLN A 162 -4.00 4.07 16.05
C GLN A 162 -4.53 3.44 14.77
N CYS A 163 -5.34 4.19 14.01
CA CYS A 163 -5.97 3.69 12.80
C CYS A 163 -5.01 3.69 11.61
N ALA A 164 -4.07 4.64 11.57
CA ALA A 164 -3.14 4.91 10.48
C ALA A 164 -3.80 4.77 9.10
N PRO A 165 -4.82 5.59 8.76
CA PRO A 165 -5.60 5.42 7.54
C PRO A 165 -4.86 5.97 6.30
N ASP A 166 -3.63 5.53 6.05
CA ASP A 166 -2.88 5.93 4.86
C ASP A 166 -3.60 5.51 3.57
N SER A 167 -3.45 6.37 2.56
CA SER A 167 -4.07 6.25 1.25
C SER A 167 -5.59 6.12 1.29
N MET A 168 -6.24 6.88 2.18
CA MET A 168 -7.68 6.86 2.40
C MET A 168 -8.27 8.25 2.65
N LEU A 169 -9.57 8.37 2.38
CA LEU A 169 -10.43 9.39 2.96
C LEU A 169 -11.07 8.77 4.20
N ALA A 170 -10.66 9.21 5.39
CA ALA A 170 -11.16 8.71 6.67
C ALA A 170 -12.22 9.65 7.25
N PHE A 171 -13.20 9.12 7.97
CA PHE A 171 -14.26 9.90 8.62
C PHE A 171 -14.22 9.64 10.12
N VAL A 172 -14.38 10.70 10.92
CA VAL A 172 -14.42 10.60 12.38
C VAL A 172 -15.82 10.92 12.87
N ARG A 173 -16.37 10.00 13.67
CA ARG A 173 -17.65 10.16 14.36
C ARG A 173 -17.64 9.34 15.64
N ASP A 174 -18.18 9.90 16.73
CA ASP A 174 -18.30 9.23 18.03
C ASP A 174 -16.95 8.64 18.51
N ASP A 175 -15.87 9.43 18.37
CA ASP A 175 -14.49 9.05 18.70
C ASP A 175 -13.98 7.80 17.97
N MET A 176 -14.53 7.51 16.79
CA MET A 176 -14.13 6.39 15.95
C MET A 176 -13.80 6.85 14.53
N VAL A 177 -12.74 6.26 13.98
CA VAL A 177 -12.26 6.45 12.60
C VAL A 177 -12.87 5.37 11.71
N PHE A 178 -13.46 5.79 10.59
CA PHE A 178 -14.09 4.93 9.59
C PHE A 178 -13.49 5.20 8.22
N THR A 179 -13.18 4.13 7.48
CA THR A 179 -12.64 4.19 6.12
C THR A 179 -13.55 3.41 5.17
N ARG A 180 -13.16 3.36 3.88
CA ARG A 180 -13.84 2.54 2.88
C ARG A 180 -13.81 1.06 3.27
N LYS A 181 -15.01 0.50 3.36
CA LYS A 181 -15.28 -0.94 3.48
C LYS A 181 -15.57 -1.52 2.09
N LYS A 182 -16.44 -2.52 2.00
CA LYS A 182 -16.95 -3.03 0.73
C LYS A 182 -17.59 -1.92 -0.10
N SER A 183 -17.17 -1.80 -1.36
CA SER A 183 -17.75 -0.86 -2.31
C SER A 183 -19.00 -1.46 -2.94
N SER A 184 -20.03 -0.64 -3.14
CA SER A 184 -21.30 -1.01 -3.77
C SER A 184 -21.19 -1.10 -5.29
N ARG A 185 -20.29 -0.29 -5.87
CA ARG A 185 -19.96 -0.31 -7.30
C ARG A 185 -18.48 0.02 -7.46
N THR A 186 -17.84 -0.65 -8.40
CA THR A 186 -16.44 -0.41 -8.77
C THR A 186 -16.29 -0.40 -10.29
N GLU A 187 -15.35 0.38 -10.80
CA GLU A 187 -15.08 0.48 -12.23
C GLU A 187 -13.58 0.80 -12.45
N ILE A 188 -13.06 0.29 -13.56
CA ILE A 188 -11.70 0.60 -14.04
C ILE A 188 -11.75 1.14 -15.46
N GLY A 189 -11.44 2.42 -15.59
CA GLY A 189 -11.25 3.11 -16.87
C GLY A 189 -9.90 2.80 -17.51
N GLU A 190 -9.55 3.57 -18.54
CA GLU A 190 -8.23 3.48 -19.18
C GLU A 190 -7.12 4.01 -18.27
N ASP A 191 -7.39 5.13 -17.60
CA ASP A 191 -6.45 5.90 -16.80
C ASP A 191 -7.00 6.29 -15.42
N TYR A 192 -8.09 5.64 -14.98
CA TYR A 192 -8.71 5.91 -13.68
C TYR A 192 -9.29 4.65 -13.04
N VAL A 193 -9.47 4.71 -11.72
CA VAL A 193 -10.31 3.78 -10.97
C VAL A 193 -11.45 4.55 -10.29
N TYR A 194 -12.60 3.90 -10.15
CA TYR A 194 -13.80 4.50 -9.59
C TYR A 194 -14.49 3.56 -8.60
N ALA A 195 -15.06 4.13 -7.54
CA ALA A 195 -15.75 3.41 -6.48
C ALA A 195 -16.94 4.19 -5.92
N GLU A 196 -18.06 3.51 -5.68
CA GLU A 196 -19.17 4.01 -4.86
C GLU A 196 -19.18 3.25 -3.53
N TRP A 197 -19.03 3.95 -2.41
CA TRP A 197 -18.81 3.33 -1.10
C TRP A 197 -19.37 4.17 0.04
N SER A 198 -19.43 3.57 1.23
CA SER A 198 -19.94 4.20 2.45
C SER A 198 -19.08 3.79 3.65
N PRO A 199 -18.50 4.75 4.41
CA PRO A 199 -17.79 4.44 5.66
C PRO A 199 -18.77 4.05 6.78
N MET A 200 -19.94 4.68 6.78
CA MET A 200 -21.00 4.52 7.79
C MET A 200 -22.36 4.95 7.21
N ALA A 201 -23.44 4.49 7.85
CA ALA A 201 -24.79 4.89 7.47
C ALA A 201 -24.96 6.43 7.45
N GLY A 202 -25.60 6.92 6.39
CA GLY A 202 -25.84 8.34 6.13
C GLY A 202 -24.68 9.10 5.48
N ILE A 203 -23.61 8.40 5.06
CA ILE A 203 -22.55 8.96 4.21
C ILE A 203 -22.39 8.06 2.98
N LEU A 204 -22.62 8.62 1.80
CA LEU A 204 -22.40 7.96 0.51
C LEU A 204 -21.36 8.74 -0.30
N ILE A 205 -20.40 8.04 -0.88
CA ILE A 205 -19.24 8.65 -1.53
C ILE A 205 -19.02 8.03 -2.89
N LYS A 206 -18.80 8.88 -3.88
CA LYS A 206 -18.27 8.50 -5.19
C LYS A 206 -16.83 8.98 -5.25
N THR A 207 -15.90 8.05 -5.39
CA THR A 207 -14.47 8.36 -5.49
C THR A 207 -13.96 7.99 -6.87
N ARG A 208 -13.25 8.91 -7.51
CA ARG A 208 -12.46 8.67 -8.72
C ARG A 208 -10.99 8.97 -8.43
N ILE A 209 -10.09 8.11 -8.89
CA ILE A 209 -8.64 8.27 -8.71
C ILE A 209 -7.97 8.20 -10.07
N GLU A 210 -7.14 9.19 -10.36
CA GLU A 210 -6.46 9.37 -11.65
C GLU A 210 -4.96 9.58 -11.39
N PRO A 211 -4.06 8.74 -11.91
CA PRO A 211 -2.64 8.97 -11.74
C PRO A 211 -2.19 10.20 -12.53
N TYR A 212 -1.51 11.12 -11.85
CA TYR A 212 -1.15 12.45 -12.33
C TYR A 212 0.18 12.91 -11.73
N GLY A 213 1.05 13.52 -12.55
CA GLY A 213 2.35 14.02 -12.08
C GLY A 213 3.17 12.95 -11.35
N LYS A 214 3.59 13.25 -10.12
CA LYS A 214 4.33 12.32 -9.23
C LYS A 214 3.42 11.41 -8.39
N GLY A 215 2.11 11.61 -8.43
CA GLY A 215 1.15 10.88 -7.59
C GLY A 215 -0.19 10.68 -8.29
N HIS A 216 -1.27 11.13 -7.67
CA HIS A 216 -2.61 10.97 -8.23
C HIS A 216 -3.56 12.05 -7.72
N ILE A 217 -4.56 12.31 -8.54
CA ILE A 217 -5.72 13.12 -8.16
C ILE A 217 -6.76 12.18 -7.58
N ARG A 218 -7.39 12.58 -6.47
CA ARG A 218 -8.61 11.96 -5.95
C ARG A 218 -9.75 12.96 -6.03
N ILE A 219 -10.89 12.51 -6.52
CA ILE A 219 -12.12 13.32 -6.64
C ILE A 219 -13.20 12.59 -5.86
N HIS A 220 -13.84 13.31 -4.93
CA HIS A 220 -14.87 12.78 -4.05
C HIS A 220 -16.13 13.62 -4.15
N ASP A 221 -17.24 12.97 -4.54
CA ASP A 221 -18.58 13.51 -4.34
C ASP A 221 -19.18 12.84 -3.11
N ILE A 222 -19.46 13.62 -2.07
CA ILE A 222 -19.92 13.12 -0.77
C ILE A 222 -21.33 13.63 -0.49
N GLN A 223 -22.26 12.70 -0.33
CA GLN A 223 -23.58 12.99 0.21
C GLN A 223 -23.59 12.59 1.69
N ALA A 224 -23.83 13.57 2.56
CA ALA A 224 -23.84 13.39 4.00
C ALA A 224 -25.17 13.83 4.63
N ASP A 225 -25.78 12.97 5.44
CA ASP A 225 -27.04 13.26 6.14
C ASP A 225 -26.85 14.12 7.41
N PHE A 226 -25.59 14.26 7.86
CA PHE A 226 -25.16 14.99 9.04
C PHE A 226 -23.75 15.56 8.83
N ALA A 227 -23.41 16.60 9.59
CA ALA A 227 -22.05 17.14 9.59
C ALA A 227 -21.09 16.22 10.35
N CYS A 228 -19.86 16.09 9.86
CA CYS A 228 -18.79 15.30 10.50
C CYS A 228 -17.41 15.80 10.04
N THR A 229 -16.35 15.19 10.55
CA THR A 229 -14.98 15.51 10.13
C THR A 229 -14.44 14.37 9.28
N ALA A 230 -13.83 14.72 8.14
CA ALA A 230 -13.07 13.79 7.32
C ALA A 230 -11.58 14.16 7.31
N TYR A 231 -10.74 13.20 6.95
CA TYR A 231 -9.30 13.37 6.78
C TYR A 231 -8.90 12.78 5.43
N GLU A 232 -8.41 13.61 4.52
CA GLU A 232 -7.74 13.13 3.31
C GLU A 232 -6.31 12.73 3.69
N CYS A 233 -5.98 11.45 3.58
CA CYS A 233 -4.75 10.88 4.09
C CYS A 233 -3.82 10.38 2.96
N GLY A 234 -2.55 10.80 3.03
CA GLY A 234 -1.51 10.45 2.07
C GLY A 234 -0.88 9.09 2.32
N PHE A 235 0.31 8.87 1.76
CA PHE A 235 1.15 7.73 2.13
C PHE A 235 1.77 7.92 3.52
N SER A 236 2.14 6.82 4.18
CA SER A 236 2.88 6.86 5.44
C SER A 236 4.38 7.05 5.20
N LEU A 237 4.97 8.10 5.74
CA LEU A 237 6.42 8.37 5.67
C LEU A 237 7.15 7.53 6.73
N PRO A 238 8.17 6.72 6.36
CA PRO A 238 8.99 6.01 7.34
C PRO A 238 9.75 6.98 8.25
N ILE A 239 9.83 6.70 9.55
CA ILE A 239 10.57 7.51 10.52
C ILE A 239 11.64 6.64 11.20
N GLY A 240 12.91 6.98 10.97
CA GLY A 240 14.05 6.33 11.62
C GLY A 240 14.23 6.79 13.07
N GLU A 241 15.03 6.06 13.86
CA GLU A 241 15.25 6.36 15.30
C GLU A 241 15.78 7.79 15.56
N ASN A 242 16.60 8.32 14.65
CA ASN A 242 17.17 9.66 14.73
C ASN A 242 16.73 10.54 13.54
N SER A 243 15.60 10.20 12.92
CA SER A 243 15.11 10.93 11.75
C SER A 243 14.56 12.29 12.18
N HIS A 244 14.98 13.34 11.47
CA HIS A 244 14.38 14.66 11.60
C HIS A 244 13.34 14.85 10.50
N VAL A 245 12.07 14.90 10.89
CA VAL A 245 10.97 15.15 9.96
C VAL A 245 10.76 16.65 9.82
N ARG A 246 10.87 17.16 8.58
CA ARG A 246 10.50 18.54 8.25
C ARG A 246 9.03 18.55 7.85
N GLU A 247 8.20 19.15 8.69
CA GLU A 247 6.75 19.21 8.50
C GLU A 247 6.32 20.57 7.95
N THR A 248 5.40 20.56 6.98
CA THR A 248 4.68 21.74 6.51
C THR A 248 3.19 21.45 6.60
N ALA A 249 2.52 22.06 7.58
CA ALA A 249 1.09 21.96 7.79
C ALA A 249 0.45 23.35 7.68
N LYS A 250 -0.41 23.55 6.67
CA LYS A 250 -1.06 24.83 6.36
C LYS A 250 -2.50 24.59 5.89
N LYS A 251 -3.25 25.66 5.61
CA LYS A 251 -4.58 25.55 4.97
C LYS A 251 -4.45 24.69 3.71
N ASN A 252 -5.30 23.67 3.60
CA ASN A 252 -5.40 22.73 2.48
C ASN A 252 -4.16 21.87 2.19
N LEU A 253 -3.07 21.94 2.95
CA LEU A 253 -1.81 21.25 2.60
C LEU A 253 -1.11 20.67 3.82
N ALA A 254 -0.73 19.40 3.71
CA ALA A 254 0.17 18.72 4.62
C ALA A 254 1.30 18.03 3.84
N GLU A 255 2.53 18.33 4.19
CA GLU A 255 3.72 17.72 3.63
C GLU A 255 4.72 17.37 4.75
N ALA A 256 5.39 16.24 4.60
CA ALA A 256 6.47 15.83 5.47
C ALA A 256 7.63 15.26 4.66
N GLU A 257 8.85 15.61 5.05
CA GLU A 257 10.07 15.21 4.38
C GLU A 257 11.13 14.78 5.39
N ASN A 258 11.83 13.69 5.08
CA ASN A 258 13.03 13.27 5.80
C ASN A 258 14.02 12.57 4.85
N GLU A 259 14.92 11.73 5.37
CA GLU A 259 15.89 10.96 4.61
C GLU A 259 15.28 9.83 3.77
N PHE A 260 14.08 9.36 4.10
CA PHE A 260 13.40 8.26 3.40
C PHE A 260 12.57 8.76 2.22
N GLY A 261 12.09 9.99 2.26
CA GLY A 261 11.23 10.51 1.20
C GLY A 261 10.50 11.79 1.55
N ILE A 262 9.54 12.11 0.68
CA ILE A 262 8.57 13.19 0.81
C ILE A 262 7.18 12.55 0.68
N VAL A 263 6.25 12.91 1.55
CA VAL A 263 4.83 12.60 1.40
C VAL A 263 4.03 13.89 1.44
N HIS A 264 3.00 13.96 0.60
CA HIS A 264 2.28 15.19 0.36
C HIS A 264 0.80 14.93 0.12
N VAL A 265 -0.04 15.79 0.71
CA VAL A 265 -1.49 15.86 0.50
C VAL A 265 -1.88 17.32 0.36
N GLU A 266 -2.56 17.66 -0.73
CA GLU A 266 -3.10 18.99 -0.98
C GLU A 266 -4.54 18.90 -1.47
N LEU A 267 -5.43 19.74 -0.91
CA LEU A 267 -6.78 19.94 -1.46
C LEU A 267 -6.75 21.00 -2.54
N LEU A 268 -7.10 20.58 -3.76
CA LEU A 268 -7.30 21.43 -4.93
C LEU A 268 -8.72 22.04 -4.96
N GLU A 269 -9.68 21.36 -4.34
CA GLU A 269 -11.05 21.83 -4.15
C GLU A 269 -11.54 21.41 -2.76
N GLY A 270 -12.24 22.32 -2.08
CA GLY A 270 -12.61 22.21 -0.67
C GLY A 270 -11.72 23.05 0.26
N GLU A 271 -12.08 23.06 1.55
CA GLU A 271 -11.33 23.76 2.58
C GLU A 271 -11.02 22.81 3.73
N GLY A 272 -9.79 22.88 4.23
CA GLY A 272 -9.33 22.06 5.33
C GLY A 272 -8.03 22.56 5.96
N SER A 273 -7.57 21.85 6.98
CA SER A 273 -6.35 22.16 7.72
C SER A 273 -5.38 20.99 7.64
N GLY A 274 -4.19 21.23 7.08
CA GLY A 274 -3.14 20.22 7.04
C GLY A 274 -2.63 19.86 8.44
N GLN A 275 -2.28 18.60 8.60
CA GLN A 275 -1.77 18.00 9.84
C GLN A 275 -0.75 16.92 9.53
N PHE A 276 0.18 16.73 10.46
CA PHE A 276 1.06 15.57 10.51
C PHE A 276 0.75 14.80 11.79
N VAL A 277 0.58 13.48 11.66
CA VAL A 277 0.23 12.59 12.76
C VAL A 277 1.25 11.46 12.82
N GLU A 278 1.97 11.33 13.92
CA GLU A 278 2.78 10.14 14.16
C GLU A 278 1.87 8.92 14.37
N ASN A 279 2.10 7.86 13.60
CA ASN A 279 1.34 6.64 13.74
C ASN A 279 1.89 5.80 14.88
N GLU A 280 1.01 5.02 15.51
CA GLU A 280 1.40 3.99 16.45
C GLU A 280 2.42 3.03 15.81
N PRO A 281 3.49 2.63 16.53
CA PRO A 281 4.51 1.74 15.98
C PRO A 281 3.91 0.43 15.47
N ASN A 282 4.48 -0.19 14.45
CA ASN A 282 4.02 -1.47 13.89
C ASN A 282 2.65 -1.45 13.18
N THR A 283 2.07 -0.28 12.94
CA THR A 283 0.88 -0.16 12.07
C THR A 283 1.23 -0.41 10.60
N ASN A 284 2.37 0.07 10.10
CA ASN A 284 2.81 -0.11 8.71
C ASN A 284 3.50 -1.46 8.48
N LEU A 285 3.21 -2.13 7.37
CA LEU A 285 3.76 -3.47 7.09
C LEU A 285 5.26 -3.45 6.71
N SER A 286 5.75 -2.34 6.15
CA SER A 286 7.13 -2.24 5.65
C SER A 286 8.07 -1.55 6.64
N HIS A 287 7.53 -0.68 7.50
CA HIS A 287 8.30 0.18 8.41
C HIS A 287 7.70 0.14 9.82
N ASN A 288 8.52 -0.04 10.84
CA ASN A 288 8.05 -0.17 12.23
C ASN A 288 7.60 1.17 12.86
N LYS A 289 8.01 2.32 12.31
CA LYS A 289 7.55 3.65 12.72
C LYS A 289 7.29 4.50 11.48
N THR A 290 6.16 5.19 11.47
CA THR A 290 5.78 6.06 10.36
C THR A 290 5.01 7.29 10.84
N GLY A 291 4.98 8.32 10.01
CA GLY A 291 4.10 9.47 10.16
C GLY A 291 3.15 9.62 8.98
N LEU A 292 2.02 10.26 9.20
CA LEU A 292 0.94 10.43 8.24
C LEU A 292 0.66 11.92 8.02
N CYS A 293 0.81 12.37 6.77
CA CYS A 293 0.24 13.65 6.34
C CYS A 293 -1.24 13.47 6.03
N CYS A 294 -2.06 14.37 6.56
CA CYS A 294 -3.47 14.42 6.22
C CYS A 294 -4.00 15.86 6.25
N VAL A 295 -5.10 16.09 5.56
CA VAL A 295 -5.84 17.36 5.63
C VAL A 295 -7.18 17.08 6.30
N GLU A 296 -7.44 17.72 7.44
CA GLU A 296 -8.72 17.69 8.14
C GLU A 296 -9.75 18.53 7.40
N ILE A 297 -10.93 17.98 7.14
CA ILE A 297 -11.97 18.57 6.29
C ILE A 297 -13.31 18.55 7.04
N PRO A 298 -13.93 19.71 7.31
CA PRO A 298 -15.28 19.77 7.84
C PRO A 298 -16.28 19.40 6.75
N ILE A 299 -16.98 18.27 6.91
CA ILE A 299 -18.05 17.83 6.02
C ILE A 299 -19.37 18.41 6.51
N GLN A 300 -20.06 19.13 5.63
CA GLN A 300 -21.38 19.68 5.91
C GLN A 300 -22.47 18.67 5.56
N LYS A 301 -23.64 18.81 6.20
CA LYS A 301 -24.84 18.09 5.74
C LYS A 301 -25.18 18.53 4.31
N GLY A 302 -25.48 17.56 3.45
CA GLY A 302 -25.79 17.77 2.03
C GLY A 302 -24.69 17.24 1.12
N ILE A 303 -24.46 17.93 0.00
CA ILE A 303 -23.48 17.55 -1.02
C ILE A 303 -22.18 18.31 -0.74
N ASN A 304 -21.06 17.60 -0.70
CA ASN A 304 -19.72 18.15 -0.58
C ASN A 304 -18.87 17.61 -1.74
N HIS A 305 -18.03 18.48 -2.30
CA HIS A 305 -17.09 18.13 -3.35
C HIS A 305 -15.67 18.36 -2.85
N ILE A 306 -14.82 17.34 -2.99
CA ILE A 306 -13.42 17.40 -2.57
C ILE A 306 -12.56 16.90 -3.73
N LYS A 307 -11.52 17.66 -4.05
CA LYS A 307 -10.49 17.24 -4.99
C LYS A 307 -9.14 17.37 -4.33
N SER A 308 -8.34 16.30 -4.33
CA SER A 308 -7.03 16.29 -3.72
C SER A 308 -5.95 15.83 -4.68
N TYR A 309 -4.73 16.32 -4.48
CA TYR A 309 -3.51 15.79 -5.07
C TYR A 309 -2.69 15.13 -3.96
N VAL A 310 -2.30 13.88 -4.19
CA VAL A 310 -1.55 13.08 -3.21
C VAL A 310 -0.36 12.45 -3.91
N PHE A 311 0.84 12.58 -3.34
CA PHE A 311 2.02 11.86 -3.82
C PHE A 311 2.93 11.43 -2.68
N GLY A 312 3.77 10.46 -3.00
CA GLY A 312 4.92 10.06 -2.20
C GLY A 312 6.12 9.96 -3.14
N GLU A 313 7.27 10.48 -2.72
CA GLU A 313 8.52 10.43 -3.48
C GLU A 313 9.60 9.85 -2.58
N ARG A 314 10.19 8.74 -3.01
CA ARG A 314 11.34 8.13 -2.35
C ARG A 314 12.54 9.07 -2.47
N LYS A 315 13.33 9.18 -1.40
CA LYS A 315 14.71 9.63 -1.52
C LYS A 315 15.64 8.43 -1.55
N GLU A 316 16.58 8.44 -2.48
CA GLU A 316 17.70 7.52 -2.40
C GLU A 316 18.49 7.84 -1.12
N LYS A 317 18.76 6.83 -0.31
CA LYS A 317 19.86 6.93 0.65
C LYS A 317 21.10 7.28 -0.18
N ALA A 318 21.62 8.48 0.03
CA ALA A 318 22.93 8.89 -0.49
C ALA A 318 24.03 7.98 0.09
#